data_AF-A0A521ZMU6-F1
#
_entry.id   AF-A0A521ZMU6-F1
#
_cell.length_a   1.000
_cell.length_b   1.000
_cell.length_c   1.000
_cell.angle_alpha   90.00
_cell.angle_beta   90.00
_cell.angle_gamma   90.00
#
_symmetry.space_group_name_H-M   'P 1'
#
loop_
_entity.id
_entity.type
_entity.pdbx_description
1 polymer ?
#
loop_
_entity_poly.entity_id
_entity_poly.type
_entity_poly.pdbx_seq_one_letter_code
_entity_poly.pdbx_strand_id
1 'polypeptide(L)'
;MRTVFVIQDVNGKNLLPAGEHGKLRVILSGREDPETAMSKLQDAMEGFTSIDFLLLIGSPINIALAAHIALRKLGSVNFLVWDRTNYRYNIERIVT
;
A
#
# COMPACT_ATOMS: atom_id res chain seq x y z
N MET A 1 10.33 11.64 -5.44
CA MET A 1 9.58 11.84 -4.18
C MET A 1 9.00 10.49 -3.79
N ARG A 2 9.04 10.10 -2.51
CA ARG A 2 8.48 8.81 -2.05
C ARG A 2 6.96 8.90 -1.90
N THR A 3 6.26 7.84 -2.28
CA THR A 3 4.82 7.71 -2.17
C THR A 3 4.46 6.56 -1.24
N VAL A 4 3.46 6.77 -0.39
CA VAL A 4 2.84 5.72 0.42
C VAL A 4 1.51 5.38 -0.22
N PHE A 5 1.47 4.23 -0.86
CA PHE A 5 0.27 3.71 -1.51
C PHE A 5 -0.63 3.08 -0.44
N VAL A 6 -1.71 3.79 -0.13
CA VAL A 6 -2.78 3.32 0.76
C VAL A 6 -3.69 2.44 -0.08
N ILE A 7 -3.61 1.12 0.15
CA ILE A 7 -4.24 0.11 -0.70
C ILE A 7 -5.74 0.34 -0.79
N GLN A 8 -6.39 0.49 0.36
CA GLN A 8 -7.81 0.76 0.42
C GLN A 8 -8.12 1.62 1.65
N ASP A 9 -8.91 2.67 1.45
CA ASP A 9 -9.37 3.49 2.56
C ASP A 9 -10.29 2.68 3.49
N VAL A 10 -10.11 2.88 4.78
CA VAL A 10 -10.94 2.27 5.82
C VAL A 10 -11.42 3.38 6.72
N ASN A 11 -12.74 3.63 6.66
CA ASN A 11 -13.37 4.71 7.40
C ASN A 11 -13.00 4.66 8.90
N GLY A 12 -12.62 5.81 9.45
CA GLY A 12 -12.24 5.96 10.85
C GLY A 12 -10.79 5.56 11.20
N LYS A 13 -9.94 5.21 10.22
CA LYS A 13 -8.51 4.97 10.46
C LYS A 13 -7.70 6.24 10.23
N ASN A 14 -6.87 6.60 11.21
CA ASN A 14 -5.94 7.72 11.09
C ASN A 14 -4.71 7.30 10.27
N LEU A 15 -4.56 7.83 9.06
CA LEU A 15 -3.44 7.54 8.16
C LEU A 15 -2.30 8.56 8.28
N LEU A 16 -2.47 9.64 9.04
CA LEU A 16 -1.48 10.72 9.18
C LEU A 16 -0.07 10.22 9.56
N PRO A 17 0.10 9.24 10.48
CA PRO A 17 1.44 8.74 10.82
C PRO A 17 2.17 8.09 9.64
N ALA A 18 1.45 7.55 8.66
CA ALA A 18 2.08 6.98 7.47
C ALA A 18 2.69 8.06 6.56
N GLY A 19 2.20 9.31 6.66
CA GLY A 19 2.71 10.44 5.88
C GLY A 19 4.16 10.81 6.18
N GLU A 20 4.71 10.36 7.31
CA GLU A 20 6.13 10.50 7.66
C GLU A 20 7.06 9.80 6.65
N HIS A 21 6.55 8.79 5.94
CA HIS A 21 7.33 7.98 4.98
C HIS A 21 7.22 8.47 3.54
N GLY A 22 6.26 9.35 3.23
CA GLY A 22 6.04 9.88 1.90
C GLY A 22 4.64 10.43 1.67
N LYS A 23 4.37 10.88 0.43
CA LYS A 23 3.05 11.41 0.07
C LYS A 23 2.01 10.27 0.07
N LEU A 24 0.95 10.42 0.85
CA LEU A 24 -0.15 9.45 0.89
C LEU A 24 -0.92 9.47 -0.45
N ARG A 25 -1.20 8.28 -0.99
CA ARG A 25 -2.04 8.08 -2.17
C ARG A 25 -2.97 6.90 -1.94
N VAL A 26 -4.27 7.17 -1.77
CA VAL A 26 -5.31 6.15 -1.70
C VAL A 26 -5.59 5.59 -3.09
N ILE A 27 -5.62 4.27 -3.22
CA ILE A 27 -5.94 3.57 -4.47
C ILE A 27 -7.42 3.20 -4.52
N LEU A 28 -7.90 2.45 -3.53
CA LEU A 28 -9.26 1.91 -3.52
C LEU A 28 -10.14 2.62 -2.49
N SER A 29 -11.41 2.81 -2.87
CA SER A 29 -12.43 3.42 -2.01
C SER A 29 -13.14 2.40 -1.11
N GLY A 30 -12.96 1.10 -1.39
CA GLY A 30 -13.52 -0.02 -0.62
C GLY A 30 -14.90 -0.48 -1.05
N ARG A 31 -15.34 -0.09 -2.25
CA ARG A 31 -16.63 -0.48 -2.85
C ARG A 31 -16.49 -1.25 -4.16
N GLU A 32 -15.25 -1.46 -4.60
CA GLU A 32 -14.93 -2.10 -5.86
C GLU A 32 -15.06 -3.63 -5.77
N ASP A 33 -15.57 -4.24 -6.83
CA ASP A 33 -15.44 -5.68 -7.06
C ASP A 33 -13.97 -6.07 -7.37
N PRO A 34 -13.59 -7.37 -7.30
CA PRO A 34 -12.21 -7.79 -7.47
C PRO A 34 -11.58 -7.42 -8.82
N GLU A 35 -12.33 -7.46 -9.93
CA GLU A 35 -11.79 -7.16 -11.27
C GLU A 35 -11.50 -5.66 -11.40
N THR A 36 -12.45 -4.83 -10.96
CA THR A 36 -12.28 -3.38 -10.89
C THR A 36 -11.13 -3.00 -9.95
N ALA A 37 -11.02 -3.66 -8.79
CA ALA A 37 -9.94 -3.42 -7.84
C ALA A 37 -8.57 -3.76 -8.46
N MET A 38 -8.46 -4.88 -9.18
CA MET A 38 -7.23 -5.28 -9.85
C MET A 38 -6.80 -4.26 -10.91
N SER A 39 -7.72 -3.83 -11.77
CA SER A 39 -7.43 -2.81 -12.79
C SER A 39 -6.97 -1.49 -12.15
N LYS A 40 -7.69 -0.99 -11.14
CA LYS A 40 -7.29 0.24 -10.43
C LYS A 40 -5.92 0.13 -9.76
N LEU A 41 -5.62 -1.03 -9.16
CA LEU A 41 -4.32 -1.29 -8.54
C LEU A 41 -3.20 -1.24 -9.58
N GLN A 42 -3.38 -1.91 -10.73
CA GLN A 42 -2.40 -1.92 -11.81
C GLN A 42 -2.13 -0.50 -12.33
N ASP A 43 -3.19 0.26 -12.63
CA ASP A 43 -3.09 1.63 -13.15
C ASP A 43 -2.41 2.56 -12.12
N ALA A 44 -2.82 2.48 -10.85
CA ALA A 44 -2.25 3.33 -9.81
C ALA A 44 -0.76 3.04 -9.60
N MET A 45 -0.35 1.77 -9.71
CA MET A 45 0.99 1.28 -9.44
C MET A 45 1.89 1.20 -10.69
N GLU A 46 1.44 1.73 -11.83
CA GLU A 46 2.26 1.80 -13.05
C GLU A 46 3.59 2.53 -12.80
N GLY A 47 3.56 3.61 -12.01
CA GLY A 47 4.74 4.37 -11.60
C GLY A 47 5.41 3.93 -10.30
N PHE A 48 5.04 2.76 -9.73
CA PHE A 48 5.58 2.29 -8.45
C PHE A 48 7.08 1.97 -8.56
N THR A 49 7.88 2.46 -7.60
CA THR A 49 9.35 2.33 -7.57
C THR A 49 9.86 1.71 -6.26
N SER A 50 11.15 1.35 -6.23
CA SER A 50 11.78 0.67 -5.08
C SER A 50 11.89 1.52 -3.81
N ILE A 51 11.64 2.83 -3.91
CA ILE A 51 11.66 3.78 -2.79
C ILE A 51 10.26 4.09 -2.24
N ASP A 52 9.21 3.57 -2.89
CA ASP A 52 7.83 3.73 -2.46
C ASP A 52 7.45 2.65 -1.43
N PHE A 53 6.27 2.84 -0.81
CA PHE A 53 5.77 1.97 0.23
C PHE A 53 4.33 1.51 -0.05
N LEU A 54 4.01 0.28 0.36
CA LEU A 54 2.64 -0.20 0.49
C LEU A 54 2.18 -0.11 1.94
N LEU A 55 1.07 0.59 2.18
CA LEU A 55 0.41 0.60 3.48
C LEU A 55 -0.65 -0.51 3.54
N LEU A 56 -0.45 -1.44 4.47
CA LEU A 56 -1.28 -2.64 4.65
C LEU A 56 -2.60 -2.32 5.34
N ILE A 57 -3.54 -1.74 4.61
CA ILE A 57 -4.86 -1.37 5.14
C ILE A 57 -5.98 -1.71 4.14
N GLY A 58 -7.10 -2.20 4.68
CA GLY A 58 -8.29 -2.60 3.93
C GLY A 58 -8.43 -4.10 3.75
N SER A 59 -8.98 -4.51 2.60
CA SER A 59 -9.26 -5.92 2.31
C SER A 59 -7.97 -6.74 2.19
N PRO A 60 -7.87 -7.92 2.84
CA PRO A 60 -6.74 -8.83 2.67
C PRO A 60 -6.49 -9.24 1.22
N ILE A 61 -7.55 -9.36 0.40
CA ILE A 61 -7.44 -9.70 -1.02
C ILE A 61 -6.77 -8.55 -1.79
N ASN A 62 -7.20 -7.32 -1.56
CA ASN A 62 -6.61 -6.14 -2.20
C ASN A 62 -5.15 -5.93 -1.76
N ILE A 63 -4.86 -6.23 -0.50
CA ILE A 63 -3.48 -6.23 0.03
C ILE A 63 -2.61 -7.24 -0.73
N ALA A 64 -3.09 -8.48 -0.88
CA ALA A 64 -2.36 -9.53 -1.59
C ALA A 64 -2.12 -9.18 -3.06
N LEU A 65 -3.13 -8.62 -3.75
CA LEU A 65 -3.00 -8.18 -5.14
C LEU A 65 -1.96 -7.06 -5.30
N ALA A 66 -2.00 -6.03 -4.44
CA ALA A 66 -1.04 -4.94 -4.48
C ALA A 66 0.40 -5.44 -4.25
N ALA A 67 0.60 -6.31 -3.27
CA ALA A 67 1.91 -6.93 -2.99
C ALA A 67 2.40 -7.76 -4.18
N HIS A 68 1.52 -8.58 -4.79
CA HIS A 68 1.84 -9.35 -5.97
C HIS A 68 2.28 -8.47 -7.14
N ILE A 69 1.55 -7.39 -7.43
CA ILE A 69 1.89 -6.43 -8.49
C ILE A 69 3.27 -5.80 -8.24
N ALA A 70 3.52 -5.31 -7.02
CA ALA A 70 4.80 -4.69 -6.66
C ALA A 70 5.98 -5.65 -6.82
N LEU A 71 5.87 -6.86 -6.26
CA LEU A 71 6.91 -7.89 -6.33
C LEU A 71 7.16 -8.35 -7.77
N ARG A 72 6.10 -8.56 -8.56
CA ARG A 72 6.25 -8.92 -9.99
C ARG A 72 6.96 -7.84 -10.78
N LYS A 73 6.74 -6.56 -10.45
CA LYS A 73 7.33 -5.43 -11.16
C LYS A 73 8.80 -5.20 -10.80
N LEU A 74 9.16 -5.33 -9.52
CA LEU A 74 10.45 -4.86 -8.99
C LEU A 74 11.30 -5.93 -8.29
N GLY A 75 10.77 -7.14 -8.08
CA GLY A 75 11.40 -8.16 -7.23
C GLY A 75 11.57 -7.72 -5.77
N SER A 76 11.01 -6.58 -5.38
CA SER A 76 11.10 -6.06 -4.02
C SER A 76 9.99 -5.08 -3.69
N VAL A 77 9.69 -4.94 -2.41
CA VAL A 77 8.64 -4.03 -1.92
C VAL A 77 8.92 -3.64 -0.46
N ASN A 78 8.63 -2.38 -0.12
CA ASN A 78 8.63 -1.92 1.27
C ASN A 78 7.19 -1.83 1.77
N PHE A 79 6.91 -2.46 2.90
CA PHE A 79 5.62 -2.40 3.59
C PHE A 79 5.71 -1.49 4.80
N LEU A 80 4.64 -0.74 5.05
CA LEU A 80 4.42 -0.07 6.33
C LEU A 80 3.52 -0.94 7.22
N VAL A 81 4.09 -1.39 8.33
CA VAL A 81 3.41 -2.24 9.32
C VAL A 81 3.15 -1.41 10.58
N TRP A 82 1.90 -1.40 11.03
CA TRP A 82 1.51 -0.62 12.21
C TRP A 82 2.01 -1.27 13.50
N ASP A 83 2.85 -0.56 14.23
CA ASP A 83 3.30 -0.91 15.57
C ASP A 83 2.33 -0.34 16.60
N ARG A 84 1.58 -1.23 17.25
CA ARG A 84 0.58 -0.86 18.26
C ARG A 84 1.19 -0.42 19.59
N THR A 85 2.45 -0.77 19.86
CA THR A 85 3.13 -0.46 21.11
C THR A 85 3.73 0.95 21.03
N ASN A 86 4.41 1.24 19.91
CA ASN A 86 5.07 2.52 19.70
C ASN A 86 4.21 3.53 18.94
N TYR A 87 3.00 3.15 18.52
CA TYR A 87 2.06 3.97 17.76
C TYR A 87 2.69 4.60 16.50
N ARG A 88 3.47 3.82 15.76
CA ARG A 88 4.16 4.25 14.53
C ARG A 88 4.18 3.17 13.46
N TYR A 89 4.56 3.53 12.24
CA TYR A 89 4.80 2.56 11.17
C TYR A 89 6.28 2.13 11.13
N ASN A 90 6.51 0.82 11.18
CA ASN A 90 7.80 0.23 10.89
C ASN A 90 7.87 -0.20 9.42
N ILE A 91 9.07 -0.19 8.84
CA ILE A 91 9.31 -0.61 7.46
C ILE A 91 9.72 -2.09 7.46
N GLU A 92 8.98 -2.91 6.73
CA GLU A 92 9.35 -4.29 6.45
C GLU A 92 9.57 -4.47 4.95
N ARG A 93 10.77 -4.94 4.57
CA ARG A 93 11.14 -5.10 3.16
C ARG A 93 11.17 -6.57 2.77
N ILE A 94 10.51 -6.89 1.66
CA ILE A 94 10.59 -8.20 1.02
C ILE A 94 11.38 -8.07 -0.29
N VAL A 95 12.19 -9.08 -0.60
CA VAL A 95 12.94 -9.25 -1.85
C VAL A 95 12.75 -10.69 -2.33
N THR A 96 12.48 -10.87 -3.63
CA THR A 96 12.21 -12.15 -4.29
C THR A 96 13.09 -12.34 -5.51
#